data_AF-A0A218U6X7-F1
#
_entry.id   AF-A0A218U6X7-F1
#
_cell.length_a   1.000
_cell.length_b   1.000
_cell.length_c   1.000
_cell.angle_alpha   90.00
_cell.angle_beta   90.00
_cell.angle_gamma   90.00
#
_symmetry.space_group_name_H-M   'P 1'
#
loop_
_entity.id
_entity.type
_entity.pdbx_description
1 polymer ?
#
loop_
_entity_poly.entity_id
_entity_poly.type
_entity_poly.pdbx_seq_one_letter_code
_entity_poly.pdbx_strand_id
1 'polypeptide(L)'
;MWVTEGCLVELCLSHRLDPVALANELLAFVTSKDLDLQLTPEGLDAFEHEVLAKRGSRGRRGRDERRGLLHDIHSLQELLDEEQEDELLDAYTTPSKGSQKRSNSTPETPRPKRAAPSRSPYGLFSPSSFSPSVTPSQKYSSRGGRGEVVASLGSGQGLAWRGRGGCGVTIFGHPEQSLSKPYKSMFQKALDVREALAGRVEELGEVLQRHHGLDSFSSAVLPAQEPVTVLGQIGCDGNGKLNTKSVLLVGDREHSGGAEVPLDLSELLEYSLFPGQVVALEGTNSTGRRMVVTKLYEGVPLPFHTPTEPMAEQRMVLVACGPFTPSDSITFEPLSDLLEVVARDRPDVCILFGPFLDAKHEQVESCQLLSPFSDVFRLCLGTIIEGTRSAGSQLVLVPSLRDVSHDFVYPQPPFSFPNLPKEDKARVLLVPEPCTLDIDGVIFGLTSTDLLFHMGAEEISSSSGVSDRFTRILRHILTQRSFYPLYPPSEELNVDFEALAAFAALPVTPDVLVTPSELRFFVKVRNPALSLCPSPVLVPVPVPCACPCPLSVSPVHVPNLVPLKLLEFRFKSPRTVWHVEDFPRRIQDSPPVKQNLGSGIRAWDPPCPGVTLCLR
;
A
#
# COMPACT_ATOMS: atom_id res chain seq x y z
N MET A 1 -4.88 -11.90 42.80
CA MET A 1 -4.97 -10.62 43.52
C MET A 1 -4.47 -9.47 42.66
N TRP A 2 -3.18 -9.15 42.57
CA TRP A 2 -2.71 -8.05 41.70
C TRP A 2 -3.11 -8.23 40.22
N VAL A 3 -2.89 -9.42 39.64
CA VAL A 3 -3.30 -9.73 38.26
C VAL A 3 -4.82 -9.58 38.05
N THR A 4 -5.61 -10.09 39.00
CA THR A 4 -7.08 -10.06 38.94
C THR A 4 -7.66 -8.66 39.17
N GLU A 5 -6.98 -7.81 39.96
CA GLU A 5 -7.35 -6.38 40.11
C GLU A 5 -7.03 -5.59 38.84
N GLY A 6 -5.90 -5.88 38.17
CA GLY A 6 -5.56 -5.32 36.86
C GLY A 6 -6.64 -5.57 35.81
N CYS A 7 -7.03 -6.83 35.60
CA CYS A 7 -8.09 -7.20 34.65
C CYS A 7 -9.44 -6.52 34.97
N LEU A 8 -9.80 -6.35 36.26
CA LEU A 8 -11.06 -5.67 36.61
C LEU A 8 -11.04 -4.18 36.26
N VAL A 9 -9.89 -3.51 36.40
CA VAL A 9 -9.73 -2.11 35.96
C VAL A 9 -9.77 -2.02 34.43
N GLU A 10 -9.13 -2.96 33.73
CA GLU A 10 -9.14 -3.04 32.27
C GLU A 10 -10.57 -3.26 31.73
N LEU A 11 -11.34 -4.20 32.28
CA LEU A 11 -12.75 -4.41 31.92
C LEU A 11 -13.63 -3.18 32.18
N CYS A 12 -13.38 -2.41 33.24
CA CYS A 12 -14.07 -1.13 33.46
C CYS A 12 -13.80 -0.14 32.32
N LEU A 13 -12.53 -0.02 31.90
CA LEU A 13 -12.11 0.93 30.87
C LEU A 13 -12.61 0.51 29.48
N SER A 14 -12.36 -0.73 29.09
CA SER A 14 -12.73 -1.29 27.77
C SER A 14 -14.24 -1.27 27.52
N HIS A 15 -15.06 -1.57 28.53
CA HIS A 15 -16.53 -1.55 28.42
C HIS A 15 -17.18 -0.23 28.88
N ARG A 16 -16.37 0.79 29.23
CA ARG A 16 -16.80 2.10 29.75
C ARG A 16 -17.80 1.98 30.92
N LEU A 17 -17.53 1.05 31.83
CA LEU A 17 -18.30 0.83 33.05
C LEU A 17 -17.64 1.53 34.24
N ASP A 18 -18.46 2.06 35.16
CA ASP A 18 -17.97 2.44 36.47
C ASP A 18 -17.70 1.19 37.33
N PRO A 19 -16.80 1.26 38.33
CA PRO A 19 -16.44 0.09 39.13
C PRO A 19 -17.61 -0.55 39.90
N VAL A 20 -18.65 0.21 40.24
CA VAL A 20 -19.82 -0.30 40.95
C VAL A 20 -20.75 -1.05 39.99
N ALA A 21 -20.94 -0.53 38.78
CA ALA A 21 -21.66 -1.25 37.72
C ALA A 21 -20.94 -2.55 37.32
N LEU A 22 -19.61 -2.54 37.13
CA LEU A 22 -18.87 -3.77 36.84
C LEU A 22 -18.99 -4.78 38.00
N ALA A 23 -18.82 -4.34 39.25
CA ALA A 23 -18.93 -5.22 40.41
C ALA A 23 -20.33 -5.85 40.56
N ASN A 24 -21.40 -5.08 40.28
CA ASN A 24 -22.77 -5.59 40.31
C ASN A 24 -23.05 -6.63 39.22
N GLU A 25 -22.59 -6.38 37.98
CA GLU A 25 -22.75 -7.33 36.86
C GLU A 25 -21.91 -8.60 37.07
N LEU A 26 -20.69 -8.46 37.60
CA LEU A 26 -19.82 -9.58 37.96
C LEU A 26 -20.43 -10.43 39.08
N LEU A 27 -20.97 -9.80 40.12
CA LEU A 27 -21.69 -10.48 41.20
C LEU A 27 -22.92 -11.21 40.68
N ALA A 28 -23.69 -10.58 39.77
CA ALA A 28 -24.84 -11.22 39.12
C ALA A 28 -24.42 -12.43 38.27
N PHE A 29 -23.32 -12.32 37.51
CA PHE A 29 -22.77 -13.41 36.71
C PHE A 29 -22.34 -14.60 37.58
N VAL A 30 -21.49 -14.36 38.59
CA VAL A 30 -21.00 -15.37 39.54
C VAL A 30 -22.18 -16.07 40.24
N THR A 31 -23.16 -15.30 40.71
CA THR A 31 -24.39 -15.85 41.33
C THR A 31 -25.23 -16.66 40.35
N SER A 32 -25.31 -16.26 39.07
CA SER A 32 -26.09 -16.97 38.04
C SER A 32 -25.47 -18.28 37.55
N LYS A 33 -24.16 -18.46 37.78
CA LYS A 33 -23.37 -19.61 37.34
C LYS A 33 -22.97 -20.55 38.48
N ASP A 34 -23.33 -20.21 39.72
CA ASP A 34 -22.96 -20.92 40.95
C ASP A 34 -21.44 -21.15 41.07
N LEU A 35 -20.68 -20.13 40.67
CA LEU A 35 -19.21 -20.13 40.72
C LEU A 35 -18.73 -19.74 42.12
N ASP A 36 -17.70 -20.43 42.62
CA ASP A 36 -17.03 -20.05 43.86
C ASP A 36 -16.45 -18.62 43.75
N LEU A 37 -16.41 -17.89 44.87
CA LEU A 37 -15.99 -16.47 44.96
C LEU A 37 -14.50 -16.21 44.60
N GLN A 38 -13.77 -17.21 44.12
CA GLN A 38 -12.40 -17.06 43.64
C GLN A 38 -12.40 -16.64 42.16
N LEU A 39 -12.12 -15.37 41.92
CA LEU A 39 -11.93 -14.81 40.58
C LEU A 39 -10.69 -15.42 39.93
N THR A 40 -10.88 -16.37 39.03
CA THR A 40 -9.82 -16.88 38.14
C THR A 40 -9.82 -16.10 36.81
N PRO A 41 -8.69 -16.06 36.08
CA PRO A 41 -8.62 -15.42 34.76
C PRO A 41 -9.67 -15.97 33.78
N GLU A 42 -9.85 -17.30 33.75
CA GLU A 42 -10.81 -17.97 32.86
C GLU A 42 -12.26 -17.61 33.19
N GLY A 43 -12.56 -17.30 34.46
CA GLY A 43 -13.86 -16.80 34.89
C GLY A 43 -14.11 -15.34 34.47
N LEU A 44 -13.06 -14.52 34.37
CA LEU A 44 -13.13 -13.14 33.88
C LEU A 44 -13.31 -13.08 32.36
N ASP A 45 -12.58 -13.90 31.60
CA ASP A 45 -12.79 -14.07 30.14
C ASP A 45 -14.22 -14.52 29.84
N ALA A 46 -14.73 -15.51 30.59
CA ALA A 46 -16.10 -15.98 30.46
C ALA A 46 -17.12 -14.88 30.79
N PHE A 47 -16.88 -14.07 31.83
CA PHE A 47 -17.73 -12.92 32.18
C PHE A 47 -17.73 -11.85 31.07
N GLU A 48 -16.57 -11.50 30.54
CA GLU A 48 -16.47 -10.53 29.45
C GLU A 48 -17.23 -11.00 28.21
N HIS A 49 -16.96 -12.22 27.74
CA HIS A 49 -17.57 -12.76 26.53
C HIS A 49 -19.07 -13.05 26.71
N GLU A 50 -19.50 -13.54 27.88
CA GLU A 50 -20.90 -13.88 28.10
C GLU A 50 -21.80 -12.70 28.47
N VAL A 51 -21.27 -11.66 29.12
CA VAL A 51 -22.07 -10.54 29.68
C VAL A 51 -21.70 -9.21 29.01
N LEU A 52 -20.44 -8.80 29.11
CA LEU A 52 -20.01 -7.44 28.73
C LEU A 52 -20.06 -7.23 27.21
N ALA A 53 -19.47 -8.14 26.44
CA ALA A 53 -19.49 -8.09 24.97
C ALA A 53 -20.93 -8.07 24.40
N LYS A 54 -21.88 -8.79 25.03
CA LYS A 54 -23.29 -8.80 24.62
C LYS A 54 -24.02 -7.49 24.95
N ARG A 55 -23.53 -6.70 25.92
CA ARG A 55 -24.12 -5.41 26.33
C ARG A 55 -24.01 -4.36 25.22
N GLY A 56 -22.90 -4.34 24.47
CA GLY A 56 -22.73 -3.48 23.30
C GLY A 56 -23.84 -3.64 22.25
N SER A 57 -24.34 -4.88 22.06
CA SER A 57 -25.46 -5.15 21.14
C SER A 57 -26.82 -4.64 21.64
N ARG A 58 -27.02 -4.57 22.96
CA ARG A 58 -28.31 -4.21 23.59
C ARG A 58 -28.46 -2.70 23.81
N GLY A 59 -27.36 -1.98 24.01
CA GLY A 59 -27.35 -0.55 24.35
C GLY A 59 -27.91 0.43 23.28
N ARG A 60 -28.19 -0.04 22.05
CA ARG A 60 -28.80 0.78 20.98
C ARG A 60 -30.31 0.59 20.77
N ARG A 61 -30.96 -0.36 21.45
CA ARG A 61 -32.42 -0.50 21.34
C ARG A 61 -33.13 0.46 22.31
N GLY A 62 -33.42 1.66 21.80
CA GLY A 62 -34.49 2.48 22.34
C GLY A 62 -35.78 1.66 22.46
N ARG A 63 -36.51 1.87 23.56
CA ARG A 63 -37.67 1.06 23.95
C ARG A 63 -38.87 1.40 23.07
N ASP A 64 -39.07 0.64 22.00
CA ASP A 64 -40.26 0.71 21.15
C ASP A 64 -41.16 -0.53 21.37
N GLU A 65 -42.29 -0.33 22.04
CA GLU A 65 -43.21 -1.39 22.50
C GLU A 65 -44.17 -1.89 21.39
N ARG A 66 -43.67 -2.06 20.15
CA ARG A 66 -44.50 -2.38 18.97
C ARG A 66 -44.06 -3.59 18.12
N ARG A 67 -43.13 -4.43 18.57
CA ARG A 67 -42.73 -5.64 17.81
C ARG A 67 -43.24 -6.94 18.44
N GLY A 68 -44.52 -7.24 18.16
CA GLY A 68 -45.21 -8.46 18.60
C GLY A 68 -46.25 -9.02 17.62
N LEU A 69 -46.23 -8.59 16.35
CA LEU A 69 -47.15 -9.04 15.30
C LEU A 69 -46.39 -9.41 14.03
N LEU A 70 -46.82 -10.47 13.35
CA LEU A 70 -46.41 -10.81 11.99
C LEU A 70 -47.08 -9.83 11.03
N HIS A 71 -46.30 -9.19 10.15
CA HIS A 71 -46.80 -8.21 9.19
C HIS A 71 -46.77 -8.81 7.77
N ASP A 72 -47.80 -8.52 7.00
CA ASP A 72 -47.93 -8.87 5.58
C ASP A 72 -47.18 -7.81 4.73
N ILE A 73 -46.86 -8.16 3.48
CA ILE A 73 -46.25 -7.27 2.48
C ILE A 73 -47.09 -5.98 2.34
N HIS A 74 -48.42 -6.11 2.42
CA HIS A 74 -49.35 -4.98 2.36
C HIS A 74 -49.39 -4.12 3.64
N SER A 75 -48.81 -4.57 4.76
CA SER A 75 -48.75 -3.82 6.04
C SER A 75 -47.45 -3.03 6.22
N LEU A 76 -46.45 -3.22 5.35
CA LEU A 76 -45.14 -2.56 5.49
C LEU A 76 -45.14 -1.10 5.01
N GLN A 77 -46.04 -0.73 4.09
CA GLN A 77 -46.12 0.63 3.53
C GLN A 77 -46.61 1.68 4.54
N GLU A 78 -47.20 1.27 5.67
CA GLU A 78 -47.67 2.18 6.74
C GLU A 78 -46.65 2.35 7.89
N LEU A 79 -45.45 1.79 7.77
CA LEU A 79 -44.42 1.78 8.84
C LEU A 79 -43.17 2.62 8.55
N LEU A 80 -43.12 3.28 7.38
CA LEU A 80 -42.06 4.22 7.02
C LEU A 80 -42.70 5.60 6.87
N ASP A 81 -42.22 6.57 7.65
CA ASP A 81 -42.48 7.98 7.36
C ASP A 81 -41.78 8.35 6.04
N GLU A 82 -42.34 9.27 5.24
CA GLU A 82 -41.82 9.61 3.90
C GLU A 82 -40.31 9.94 3.90
N GLU A 83 -39.81 10.60 4.95
CA GLU A 83 -38.38 10.91 5.13
C GLU A 83 -37.48 9.66 5.31
N GLN A 84 -37.99 8.57 5.91
CA GLN A 84 -37.25 7.31 6.08
C GLN A 84 -37.30 6.43 4.83
N GLU A 85 -38.36 6.54 4.02
CA GLU A 85 -38.43 5.85 2.72
C GLU A 85 -37.42 6.50 1.74
N ASP A 86 -37.33 7.84 1.70
CA ASP A 86 -36.32 8.56 0.93
C ASP A 86 -34.88 8.25 1.40
N GLU A 87 -34.60 8.22 2.71
CA GLU A 87 -33.24 7.91 3.24
C GLU A 87 -32.81 6.46 2.95
N LEU A 88 -33.76 5.50 2.98
CA LEU A 88 -33.52 4.11 2.55
C LEU A 88 -33.30 3.99 1.04
N LEU A 89 -34.03 4.77 0.23
CA LEU A 89 -33.86 4.78 -1.22
C LEU A 89 -32.50 5.40 -1.61
N ASP A 90 -32.10 6.51 -1.00
CA ASP A 90 -30.81 7.15 -1.24
C ASP A 90 -29.63 6.22 -0.93
N ALA A 91 -29.75 5.35 0.10
CA ALA A 91 -28.75 4.33 0.44
C ALA A 91 -28.53 3.25 -0.65
N TYR A 92 -29.46 3.10 -1.60
CA TYR A 92 -29.32 2.24 -2.78
C TYR A 92 -29.03 3.01 -4.07
N THR A 93 -28.95 4.35 -4.04
CA THR A 93 -28.53 5.13 -5.21
C THR A 93 -27.02 5.35 -5.26
N THR A 94 -26.46 5.41 -6.47
CA THR A 94 -25.10 5.88 -6.66
C THR A 94 -25.03 7.40 -6.46
N PRO A 95 -24.04 7.95 -5.72
CA PRO A 95 -24.06 9.36 -5.32
C PRO A 95 -24.15 10.34 -6.51
N SER A 96 -25.28 11.01 -6.65
CA SER A 96 -25.42 12.09 -7.63
C SER A 96 -24.75 13.36 -7.11
N LYS A 97 -23.91 14.02 -7.92
CA LYS A 97 -23.09 15.19 -7.49
C LYS A 97 -23.95 16.42 -7.13
N GLY A 98 -24.42 16.48 -5.88
CA GLY A 98 -24.99 17.65 -5.23
C GLY A 98 -23.92 18.65 -4.77
N SER A 99 -24.18 19.95 -4.95
CA SER A 99 -23.16 21.01 -4.76
C SER A 99 -23.10 21.56 -3.34
N GLN A 100 -22.02 21.31 -2.58
CA GLN A 100 -21.44 22.30 -1.65
C GLN A 100 -19.90 22.25 -1.55
N LYS A 101 -19.30 23.44 -1.43
CA LYS A 101 -17.92 23.81 -1.02
C LYS A 101 -16.73 22.91 -1.43
N ARG A 102 -15.99 23.40 -2.43
CA ARG A 102 -14.60 23.05 -2.79
C ARG A 102 -13.74 22.49 -1.63
N SER A 103 -13.42 21.20 -1.71
CA SER A 103 -12.06 20.71 -1.47
C SER A 103 -11.25 20.87 -2.77
N ASN A 104 -9.94 21.13 -2.66
CA ASN A 104 -9.05 21.22 -3.82
C ASN A 104 -8.48 19.82 -4.14
N SER A 105 -9.11 19.09 -5.04
CA SER A 105 -8.55 17.90 -5.68
C SER A 105 -8.58 18.02 -7.21
N THR A 106 -7.58 17.40 -7.84
CA THR A 106 -7.41 17.08 -9.28
C THR A 106 -7.55 18.19 -10.36
N PRO A 107 -6.68 18.18 -11.38
CA PRO A 107 -6.99 18.82 -12.66
C PRO A 107 -7.96 17.91 -13.44
N GLU A 108 -9.27 18.05 -13.17
CA GLU A 108 -10.31 17.47 -14.03
C GLU A 108 -10.10 17.90 -15.49
N THR A 109 -10.52 17.05 -16.43
CA THR A 109 -10.48 17.34 -17.87
C THR A 109 -11.21 18.65 -18.18
N PRO A 110 -10.67 19.53 -19.05
CA PRO A 110 -11.31 20.80 -19.38
C PRO A 110 -12.55 20.55 -20.24
N ARG A 111 -13.71 20.36 -19.58
CA ARG A 111 -15.01 20.24 -20.23
C ARG A 111 -15.26 21.45 -21.15
N PRO A 112 -15.55 21.26 -22.45
CA PRO A 112 -15.88 22.37 -23.34
C PRO A 112 -17.18 23.03 -22.88
N LYS A 113 -17.14 24.34 -22.61
CA LYS A 113 -18.29 25.13 -22.13
C LYS A 113 -19.33 25.37 -23.23
N ARG A 114 -20.05 24.33 -23.66
CA ARG A 114 -21.32 24.43 -24.43
C ARG A 114 -22.02 23.06 -24.58
N ALA A 115 -22.79 22.68 -23.56
CA ALA A 115 -23.90 21.75 -23.67
C ALA A 115 -24.98 22.15 -22.65
N ALA A 116 -26.24 22.20 -23.06
CA ALA A 116 -27.36 22.51 -22.17
C ALA A 116 -27.85 21.22 -21.47
N PRO A 117 -28.36 21.29 -20.23
CA PRO A 117 -28.80 20.09 -19.51
C PRO A 117 -30.21 19.66 -19.96
N SER A 118 -30.32 18.61 -20.78
CA SER A 118 -31.59 17.94 -21.03
C SER A 118 -31.86 16.88 -19.95
N ARG A 119 -32.77 17.17 -19.02
CA ARG A 119 -33.31 16.17 -18.08
C ARG A 119 -34.24 15.22 -18.82
N SER A 120 -33.75 14.03 -19.20
CA SER A 120 -34.57 12.89 -19.64
C SER A 120 -33.75 11.59 -19.60
N PRO A 121 -34.25 10.49 -19.03
CA PRO A 121 -33.54 9.21 -18.98
C PRO A 121 -33.58 8.41 -20.31
N TYR A 122 -34.21 8.93 -21.36
CA TYR A 122 -34.41 8.23 -22.65
C TYR A 122 -33.46 8.66 -23.79
N GLY A 123 -32.36 9.34 -23.49
CA GLY A 123 -31.46 9.93 -24.49
C GLY A 123 -30.42 9.00 -25.16
N LEU A 124 -30.43 7.69 -24.89
CA LEU A 124 -29.26 6.82 -25.17
C LEU A 124 -29.10 6.31 -26.62
N PHE A 125 -30.04 6.59 -27.53
CA PHE A 125 -29.97 6.08 -28.91
C PHE A 125 -30.01 7.21 -29.95
N SER A 126 -28.85 7.82 -30.21
CA SER A 126 -28.62 8.65 -31.40
C SER A 126 -27.69 7.90 -32.37
N PRO A 127 -27.88 7.96 -33.72
CA PRO A 127 -26.94 7.35 -34.67
C PRO A 127 -25.50 7.90 -34.56
N SER A 128 -25.38 9.16 -34.11
CA SER A 128 -24.11 9.81 -33.76
C SER A 128 -23.37 9.14 -32.60
N SER A 129 -24.07 8.44 -31.70
CA SER A 129 -23.46 7.67 -30.59
C SER A 129 -22.73 6.40 -31.07
N PHE A 130 -23.01 5.94 -32.29
CA PHE A 130 -22.45 4.73 -32.89
C PHE A 130 -21.48 5.02 -34.05
N SER A 131 -21.18 6.29 -34.31
CA SER A 131 -20.23 6.70 -35.35
C SER A 131 -18.80 6.62 -34.80
N PRO A 132 -17.82 6.11 -35.56
CA PRO A 132 -16.42 6.12 -35.15
C PRO A 132 -15.95 7.53 -34.78
N SER A 133 -15.07 7.62 -33.78
CA SER A 133 -14.44 8.88 -33.37
C SER A 133 -13.91 9.62 -34.59
N VAL A 134 -14.27 10.90 -34.76
CA VAL A 134 -13.89 11.67 -35.95
C VAL A 134 -12.38 11.96 -35.98
N THR A 135 -11.74 12.02 -34.81
CA THR A 135 -10.30 12.29 -34.63
C THR A 135 -9.74 11.60 -33.36
N PRO A 136 -9.72 10.26 -33.27
CA PRO A 136 -9.19 9.56 -32.10
C PRO A 136 -7.69 9.88 -31.93
N SER A 137 -7.24 9.97 -30.68
CA SER A 137 -5.82 10.09 -30.29
C SER A 137 -5.01 11.27 -30.86
N GLN A 138 -5.59 12.24 -31.58
CA GLN A 138 -4.81 13.25 -32.33
C GLN A 138 -3.70 13.95 -31.53
N LYS A 139 -3.91 14.19 -30.23
CA LYS A 139 -2.90 14.79 -29.33
C LYS A 139 -1.75 13.84 -28.98
N TYR A 140 -2.01 12.53 -28.91
CA TYR A 140 -1.01 11.51 -28.66
C TYR A 140 -0.12 11.28 -29.88
N SER A 141 -0.70 11.18 -31.07
CA SER A 141 0.03 10.91 -32.32
C SER A 141 0.85 12.13 -32.79
N SER A 142 0.49 13.35 -32.35
CA SER A 142 1.22 14.60 -32.65
C SER A 142 2.23 15.04 -31.56
N ARG A 143 2.51 14.19 -30.57
CA ARG A 143 3.41 14.52 -29.44
C ARG A 143 4.87 14.75 -29.88
N GLY A 144 5.50 15.83 -29.40
CA GLY A 144 6.90 16.12 -29.67
C GLY A 144 7.90 15.26 -28.88
N GLY A 145 7.56 14.91 -27.62
CA GLY A 145 8.44 14.19 -26.70
C GLY A 145 8.49 12.66 -26.92
N ARG A 146 8.55 12.17 -28.16
CA ARG A 146 8.65 10.71 -28.44
C ARG A 146 10.09 10.25 -28.23
N GLY A 147 10.29 9.26 -27.36
CA GLY A 147 11.64 8.80 -26.99
C GLY A 147 12.39 9.79 -26.10
N GLU A 148 11.73 10.88 -25.69
CA GLU A 148 12.19 11.66 -24.55
C GLU A 148 12.08 10.82 -23.29
N VAL A 149 12.98 11.15 -22.40
CA VAL A 149 13.25 10.45 -21.16
C VAL A 149 12.99 11.50 -20.04
N VAL A 150 12.79 11.19 -18.74
CA VAL A 150 12.29 12.19 -17.77
C VAL A 150 12.96 12.30 -16.38
N ALA A 151 13.59 11.25 -15.83
CA ALA A 151 14.31 11.27 -14.53
C ALA A 151 15.36 10.15 -14.41
N SER A 152 16.55 10.45 -13.88
CA SER A 152 17.76 9.66 -14.14
C SER A 152 18.59 9.29 -12.92
N LEU A 153 18.97 8.01 -12.77
CA LEU A 153 19.80 7.50 -11.67
C LEU A 153 21.00 6.66 -12.16
N GLY A 154 22.22 7.05 -11.78
CA GLY A 154 23.47 6.31 -12.04
C GLY A 154 24.47 7.08 -12.92
N SER A 155 25.45 6.38 -13.51
CA SER A 155 26.61 7.00 -14.19
C SER A 155 26.71 6.79 -15.72
N GLY A 156 25.75 6.11 -16.36
CA GLY A 156 25.73 5.88 -17.81
C GLY A 156 24.81 6.81 -18.62
N GLN A 157 25.39 7.70 -19.44
CA GLN A 157 24.77 8.11 -20.73
C GLN A 157 25.47 7.42 -21.91
N GLY A 158 24.81 7.46 -23.07
CA GLY A 158 25.41 7.14 -24.36
C GLY A 158 25.46 5.65 -24.70
N LEU A 159 25.06 4.77 -23.79
CA LEU A 159 24.90 3.35 -24.09
C LEU A 159 23.59 3.14 -24.86
N ALA A 160 23.66 2.49 -26.02
CA ALA A 160 22.47 1.93 -26.66
C ALA A 160 21.78 0.96 -25.68
N TRP A 161 20.50 1.19 -25.41
CA TRP A 161 19.68 0.32 -24.60
C TRP A 161 19.45 -0.98 -25.37
N ARG A 162 19.94 -2.07 -24.80
CA ARG A 162 19.86 -3.40 -25.38
C ARG A 162 20.01 -4.50 -24.33
N GLY A 163 19.08 -5.45 -24.32
CA GLY A 163 19.25 -6.72 -23.62
C GLY A 163 20.16 -7.68 -24.40
N ARG A 164 20.46 -8.83 -23.80
CA ARG A 164 21.29 -9.91 -24.37
C ARG A 164 20.52 -11.22 -24.59
N GLY A 165 19.34 -11.36 -23.96
CA GLY A 165 18.53 -12.57 -23.94
C GLY A 165 18.98 -13.54 -22.83
N GLY A 166 18.14 -14.56 -22.59
CA GLY A 166 18.49 -15.67 -21.69
C GLY A 166 18.58 -15.29 -20.21
N CYS A 167 17.60 -14.53 -19.70
CA CYS A 167 17.43 -14.22 -18.28
C CYS A 167 16.49 -15.23 -17.61
N GLY A 168 16.80 -15.65 -16.38
CA GLY A 168 15.85 -16.31 -15.51
C GLY A 168 14.89 -15.29 -14.89
N VAL A 169 13.61 -15.62 -14.84
CA VAL A 169 12.60 -14.87 -14.08
C VAL A 169 11.73 -15.87 -13.35
N THR A 170 11.67 -15.78 -12.03
CA THR A 170 10.86 -16.65 -11.18
C THR A 170 10.14 -15.84 -10.11
N ILE A 171 9.06 -16.41 -9.56
CA ILE A 171 8.43 -15.84 -8.37
C ILE A 171 9.30 -16.18 -7.16
N PHE A 172 9.62 -15.17 -6.35
CA PHE A 172 10.45 -15.31 -5.15
C PHE A 172 9.59 -15.63 -3.91
N GLY A 173 10.14 -16.41 -2.98
CA GLY A 173 9.47 -16.85 -1.76
C GLY A 173 8.94 -18.28 -1.83
N HIS A 174 8.22 -18.73 -0.80
CA HIS A 174 7.62 -20.06 -0.81
C HIS A 174 6.40 -20.09 -1.75
N PRO A 175 6.12 -21.17 -2.51
CA PRO A 175 4.96 -21.22 -3.41
C PRO A 175 3.61 -21.01 -2.72
N GLU A 176 3.53 -21.27 -1.42
CA GLU A 176 2.34 -21.03 -0.58
C GLU A 176 2.15 -19.55 -0.20
N GLN A 177 3.20 -18.74 -0.25
CA GLN A 177 3.17 -17.29 0.01
C GLN A 177 2.81 -16.48 -1.26
N SER A 178 2.75 -17.14 -2.43
CA SER A 178 2.35 -16.51 -3.69
C SER A 178 0.96 -16.96 -4.10
N LEU A 179 0.06 -16.00 -4.30
CA LEU A 179 -1.28 -16.26 -4.80
C LEU A 179 -1.21 -16.80 -6.24
N SER A 180 -1.45 -18.10 -6.42
CA SER A 180 -1.32 -18.80 -7.71
C SER A 180 -2.66 -19.15 -8.37
N LYS A 181 -3.78 -18.97 -7.66
CA LYS A 181 -5.14 -19.31 -8.10
C LYS A 181 -6.14 -18.30 -7.54
N PRO A 182 -7.30 -18.10 -8.19
CA PRO A 182 -8.41 -17.36 -7.59
C PRO A 182 -8.85 -17.99 -6.26
N TYR A 183 -9.22 -17.12 -5.32
CA TYR A 183 -9.79 -17.48 -4.02
C TYR A 183 -11.24 -16.96 -3.93
N LYS A 184 -11.94 -17.34 -2.86
CA LYS A 184 -13.31 -16.86 -2.63
C LYS A 184 -13.27 -15.52 -1.89
N SER A 185 -13.39 -14.43 -2.63
CA SER A 185 -13.71 -13.11 -2.09
C SER A 185 -15.23 -12.92 -1.97
N MET A 186 -15.69 -11.68 -1.70
CA MET A 186 -17.10 -11.25 -1.48
C MET A 186 -17.72 -11.56 -0.11
N PHE A 187 -17.10 -12.34 0.77
CA PHE A 187 -17.56 -12.51 2.15
C PHE A 187 -16.38 -12.71 3.11
N GLN A 188 -16.28 -11.82 4.10
CA GLN A 188 -15.31 -11.87 5.19
C GLN A 188 -16.07 -11.82 6.52
N LYS A 189 -15.69 -12.63 7.53
CA LYS A 189 -16.27 -12.47 8.88
C LYS A 189 -15.48 -11.43 9.64
N ALA A 190 -16.17 -10.57 10.40
CA ALA A 190 -15.53 -9.56 11.23
C ALA A 190 -14.54 -10.15 12.26
N LEU A 191 -14.77 -11.39 12.71
CA LEU A 191 -13.82 -12.12 13.56
C LEU A 191 -12.53 -12.45 12.80
N ASP A 192 -12.61 -13.08 11.63
CA ASP A 192 -11.44 -13.49 10.85
C ASP A 192 -10.60 -12.26 10.42
N VAL A 193 -11.26 -11.15 10.05
CA VAL A 193 -10.62 -9.85 9.80
C VAL A 193 -9.90 -9.30 11.04
N ARG A 194 -10.53 -9.39 12.23
CA ARG A 194 -9.91 -8.98 13.50
C ARG A 194 -8.66 -9.81 13.79
N GLU A 195 -8.71 -11.12 13.59
CA GLU A 195 -7.55 -12.01 13.79
C GLU A 195 -6.40 -11.65 12.84
N ALA A 196 -6.68 -11.38 11.56
CA ALA A 196 -5.66 -10.96 10.59
C ALA A 196 -4.99 -9.62 10.94
N LEU A 197 -5.76 -8.66 11.48
CA LEU A 197 -5.24 -7.37 11.94
C LEU A 197 -4.45 -7.51 13.26
N ALA A 198 -4.94 -8.30 14.21
CA ALA A 198 -4.28 -8.53 15.50
C ALA A 198 -2.94 -9.26 15.32
N GLY A 199 -2.92 -10.36 14.56
CA GLY A 199 -1.71 -11.13 14.30
C GLY A 199 -0.60 -10.29 13.66
N ARG A 200 -0.96 -9.36 12.75
CA ARG A 200 -0.01 -8.39 12.17
C ARG A 200 0.62 -7.46 13.21
N VAL A 201 -0.15 -7.00 14.20
CA VAL A 201 0.36 -6.16 15.30
C VAL A 201 1.28 -6.96 16.20
N GLU A 202 0.87 -8.18 16.57
CA GLU A 202 1.63 -9.14 17.39
C GLU A 202 2.99 -9.49 16.73
N GLU A 203 2.99 -9.89 15.45
CA GLU A 203 4.20 -10.22 14.66
C GLU A 203 5.21 -9.06 14.54
N LEU A 204 4.74 -7.84 14.25
CA LEU A 204 5.59 -6.66 14.17
C LEU A 204 6.03 -6.18 15.57
N GLY A 205 5.22 -6.43 16.59
CA GLY A 205 5.55 -6.18 17.99
C GLY A 205 6.77 -6.97 18.45
N GLU A 206 6.80 -8.28 18.24
CA GLU A 206 7.97 -9.11 18.56
C GLU A 206 9.25 -8.60 17.86
N VAL A 207 9.13 -8.17 16.60
CA VAL A 207 10.25 -7.65 15.80
C VAL A 207 10.80 -6.37 16.43
N LEU A 208 9.93 -5.45 16.83
CA LEU A 208 10.31 -4.20 17.50
C LEU A 208 10.93 -4.48 18.87
N GLN A 209 10.33 -5.37 19.66
CA GLN A 209 10.84 -5.80 20.97
C GLN A 209 12.26 -6.38 20.85
N ARG A 210 12.46 -7.35 19.96
CA ARG A 210 13.75 -8.02 19.73
C ARG A 210 14.82 -7.09 19.16
N HIS A 211 14.46 -6.14 18.29
CA HIS A 211 15.42 -5.22 17.67
C HIS A 211 15.87 -4.11 18.62
N HIS A 212 14.93 -3.51 19.36
CA HIS A 212 15.23 -2.37 20.25
C HIS A 212 15.58 -2.80 21.68
N GLY A 213 15.51 -4.10 22.00
CA GLY A 213 15.85 -4.63 23.32
C GLY A 213 14.85 -4.21 24.40
N LEU A 214 13.55 -4.25 24.07
CA LEU A 214 12.48 -3.84 24.99
C LEU A 214 12.14 -5.01 25.92
N ASP A 215 12.04 -4.75 27.23
CA ASP A 215 11.78 -5.80 28.23
C ASP A 215 10.40 -6.46 28.02
N SER A 216 9.32 -5.67 28.08
CA SER A 216 7.95 -6.10 27.81
C SER A 216 7.07 -4.92 27.41
N PHE A 217 5.98 -5.18 26.69
CA PHE A 217 4.93 -4.19 26.50
C PHE A 217 4.00 -4.12 27.72
N SER A 218 3.43 -2.94 27.96
CA SER A 218 2.42 -2.68 28.98
C SER A 218 1.07 -2.36 28.32
N SER A 219 -0.03 -2.52 29.07
CA SER A 219 -1.35 -2.09 28.61
C SER A 219 -1.38 -0.58 28.36
N ALA A 220 -1.87 -0.18 27.19
CA ALA A 220 -1.94 1.23 26.80
C ALA A 220 -3.00 2.03 27.58
N VAL A 221 -3.96 1.35 28.22
CA VAL A 221 -5.09 1.96 28.95
C VAL A 221 -4.93 1.96 30.47
N LEU A 222 -4.07 1.11 31.05
CA LEU A 222 -3.86 1.10 32.49
C LEU A 222 -3.11 2.37 32.96
N PRO A 223 -3.58 3.06 34.02
CA PRO A 223 -2.92 4.27 34.50
C PRO A 223 -1.50 4.00 35.04
N ALA A 224 -0.50 4.71 34.52
CA ALA A 224 0.89 4.65 34.95
C ALA A 224 1.46 6.04 35.23
N GLN A 225 2.20 6.19 36.34
CA GLN A 225 2.90 7.44 36.69
C GLN A 225 4.30 7.52 36.08
N GLU A 226 4.95 6.37 35.89
CA GLU A 226 6.25 6.25 35.22
C GLU A 226 6.04 5.98 33.71
N PRO A 227 7.02 6.30 32.85
CA PRO A 227 6.94 5.99 31.43
C PRO A 227 6.83 4.48 31.18
N VAL A 228 5.86 4.08 30.36
CA VAL A 228 5.63 2.70 29.92
C VAL A 228 5.88 2.57 28.43
N THR A 229 6.32 1.38 28.01
CA THR A 229 6.43 1.04 26.58
C THR A 229 5.20 0.23 26.17
N VAL A 230 4.53 0.66 25.10
CA VAL A 230 3.25 0.08 24.63
C VAL A 230 3.33 -0.25 23.14
N LEU A 231 2.55 -1.24 22.72
CA LEU A 231 2.41 -1.70 21.34
C LEU A 231 1.01 -1.34 20.83
N GLY A 232 0.89 -1.05 19.54
CA GLY A 232 -0.41 -0.93 18.91
C GLY A 232 -0.37 -0.46 17.46
N GLN A 233 -1.55 -0.18 16.92
CA GLN A 233 -1.77 0.33 15.58
C GLN A 233 -2.30 1.77 15.64
N ILE A 234 -1.78 2.65 14.77
CA ILE A 234 -2.27 4.03 14.66
C ILE A 234 -3.67 4.04 14.02
N GLY A 235 -4.62 4.70 14.69
CA GLY A 235 -5.98 4.96 14.21
C GLY A 235 -6.31 6.45 14.15
N CYS A 236 -7.51 6.76 13.65
CA CYS A 236 -8.09 8.11 13.64
C CYS A 236 -9.38 8.12 14.46
N ASP A 237 -9.64 9.18 15.24
CA ASP A 237 -10.85 9.32 16.06
C ASP A 237 -12.17 9.60 15.29
N GLY A 238 -12.10 9.65 13.96
CA GLY A 238 -13.26 9.76 13.08
C GLY A 238 -12.93 9.52 11.62
N ASN A 239 -13.95 9.53 10.77
CA ASN A 239 -13.88 9.19 9.34
C ASN A 239 -13.19 10.25 8.46
N GLY A 240 -12.53 11.23 9.06
CA GLY A 240 -11.81 12.29 8.36
C GLY A 240 -10.31 11.99 8.28
N LYS A 241 -9.61 12.74 7.42
CA LYS A 241 -8.15 12.65 7.30
C LYS A 241 -7.46 12.77 8.68
N LEU A 242 -6.49 11.89 8.92
CA LEU A 242 -5.66 11.91 10.12
C LEU A 242 -4.99 13.28 10.33
N ASN A 243 -5.02 13.77 11.57
CA ASN A 243 -4.35 15.01 11.98
C ASN A 243 -3.75 14.85 13.39
N THR A 244 -2.90 15.79 13.79
CA THR A 244 -2.09 15.68 15.03
C THR A 244 -2.89 15.66 16.33
N LYS A 245 -4.20 15.93 16.29
CA LYS A 245 -5.11 15.88 17.44
C LYS A 245 -6.05 14.68 17.44
N SER A 246 -6.21 14.00 16.30
CA SER A 246 -7.11 12.85 16.11
C SER A 246 -6.39 11.50 16.16
N VAL A 247 -5.12 11.47 16.54
CA VAL A 247 -4.31 10.26 16.55
C VAL A 247 -4.70 9.38 17.73
N LEU A 248 -5.17 8.17 17.43
CA LEU A 248 -5.40 7.11 18.40
C LEU A 248 -4.31 6.05 18.28
N LEU A 249 -4.02 5.37 19.38
CA LEU A 249 -3.39 4.06 19.39
C LEU A 249 -4.47 3.03 19.72
N VAL A 250 -4.74 2.12 18.79
CA VAL A 250 -5.46 0.87 19.06
C VAL A 250 -4.43 -0.09 19.63
N GLY A 251 -4.52 -0.41 20.92
CA GLY A 251 -3.59 -1.35 21.55
C GLY A 251 -3.67 -2.74 20.92
N ASP A 252 -2.63 -3.53 21.09
CA ASP A 252 -2.66 -4.93 20.71
C ASP A 252 -3.65 -5.74 21.59
N ARG A 253 -3.97 -6.96 21.16
CA ARG A 253 -4.93 -7.82 21.86
C ARG A 253 -4.36 -8.43 23.14
N GLU A 254 -3.08 -8.83 23.13
CA GLU A 254 -2.45 -9.56 24.23
C GLU A 254 -2.24 -8.69 25.47
N HIS A 255 -1.80 -7.44 25.29
CA HIS A 255 -1.42 -6.55 26.39
C HIS A 255 -2.48 -5.48 26.72
N SER A 256 -3.37 -5.15 25.77
CA SER A 256 -4.34 -4.03 25.90
C SER A 256 -5.78 -4.38 25.51
N GLY A 257 -6.09 -5.66 25.23
CA GLY A 257 -7.44 -6.10 24.85
C GLY A 257 -8.01 -5.47 23.57
N GLY A 258 -7.18 -4.86 22.71
CA GLY A 258 -7.64 -4.07 21.56
C GLY A 258 -8.19 -2.69 21.91
N ALA A 259 -7.98 -2.18 23.13
CA ALA A 259 -8.54 -0.91 23.58
C ALA A 259 -7.87 0.32 22.94
N GLU A 260 -8.64 1.41 22.79
CA GLU A 260 -8.21 2.64 22.13
C GLU A 260 -7.76 3.70 23.15
N VAL A 261 -6.58 4.31 22.94
CA VAL A 261 -6.12 5.46 23.71
C VAL A 261 -5.70 6.63 22.80
N PRO A 262 -6.20 7.86 23.01
CA PRO A 262 -5.71 9.04 22.31
C PRO A 262 -4.25 9.36 22.64
N LEU A 263 -3.48 9.76 21.63
CA LEU A 263 -2.10 10.17 21.80
C LEU A 263 -1.97 11.70 22.02
N ASP A 264 -0.99 12.10 22.82
CA ASP A 264 -0.43 13.45 22.79
C ASP A 264 0.98 13.40 22.21
N LEU A 265 1.16 14.00 21.04
CA LEU A 265 2.42 14.05 20.32
C LEU A 265 3.20 15.35 20.59
N SER A 266 2.77 16.17 21.55
CA SER A 266 3.38 17.50 21.82
C SER A 266 4.81 17.44 22.34
N GLU A 267 5.23 16.33 22.94
CA GLU A 267 6.61 16.11 23.40
C GLU A 267 7.52 15.48 22.32
N LEU A 268 6.95 14.98 21.21
CA LEU A 268 7.72 14.46 20.08
C LEU A 268 8.21 15.57 19.15
N LEU A 269 9.53 15.73 19.05
CA LEU A 269 10.17 16.66 18.11
C LEU A 269 9.91 16.24 16.65
N GLU A 270 10.10 14.96 16.34
CA GLU A 270 9.94 14.39 15.00
C GLU A 270 9.09 13.12 15.03
N TYR A 271 8.21 12.99 14.06
CA TYR A 271 7.40 11.79 13.82
C TYR A 271 6.91 11.75 12.38
N SER A 272 6.52 10.57 11.92
CA SER A 272 5.75 10.36 10.70
C SER A 272 4.80 9.21 10.96
N LEU A 273 3.50 9.49 10.86
CA LEU A 273 2.42 8.59 11.24
C LEU A 273 1.38 8.50 10.13
N PHE A 274 0.78 7.33 9.95
CA PHE A 274 -0.35 7.10 9.05
C PHE A 274 -1.31 6.03 9.63
N PRO A 275 -2.59 6.00 9.25
CA PRO A 275 -3.55 5.00 9.73
C PRO A 275 -3.13 3.56 9.38
N GLY A 276 -3.19 2.64 10.33
CA GLY A 276 -2.80 1.25 10.14
C GLY A 276 -1.33 0.95 10.45
N GLN A 277 -0.52 1.98 10.71
CA GLN A 277 0.88 1.80 11.09
C GLN A 277 1.01 1.09 12.45
N VAL A 278 1.69 -0.06 12.48
CA VAL A 278 2.07 -0.71 13.73
C VAL A 278 3.27 0.04 14.33
N VAL A 279 3.17 0.42 15.60
CA VAL A 279 4.18 1.18 16.33
C VAL A 279 4.41 0.60 17.73
N ALA A 280 5.65 0.68 18.19
CA ALA A 280 5.96 0.69 19.61
C ALA A 280 6.27 2.13 20.00
N LEU A 281 5.79 2.56 21.18
CA LEU A 281 6.07 3.90 21.70
C LEU A 281 6.27 3.87 23.22
N GLU A 282 6.97 4.89 23.72
CA GLU A 282 7.19 5.14 25.14
C GLU A 282 6.45 6.42 25.54
N GLY A 283 5.92 6.46 26.76
CA GLY A 283 5.25 7.66 27.27
C GLY A 283 4.57 7.42 28.61
N THR A 284 3.82 8.41 29.09
CA THR A 284 3.07 8.32 30.36
C THR A 284 1.56 8.46 30.14
N ASN A 285 0.75 7.56 30.71
CA ASN A 285 -0.71 7.65 30.75
C ASN A 285 -1.19 7.72 32.22
N SER A 286 -1.04 8.87 32.86
CA SER A 286 -1.33 9.04 34.30
C SER A 286 -2.81 8.96 34.69
N THR A 287 -3.72 8.88 33.72
CA THR A 287 -5.19 8.91 33.93
C THR A 287 -5.94 7.75 33.31
N GLY A 288 -5.26 6.87 32.55
CA GLY A 288 -5.87 5.85 31.70
C GLY A 288 -6.59 6.37 30.46
N ARG A 289 -6.61 7.70 30.22
CA ARG A 289 -7.43 8.35 29.18
C ARG A 289 -6.65 8.97 28.03
N ARG A 290 -5.33 9.18 28.18
CA ARG A 290 -4.50 9.82 27.16
C ARG A 290 -3.03 9.51 27.37
N MET A 291 -2.37 9.06 26.32
CA MET A 291 -0.98 8.65 26.31
C MET A 291 -0.11 9.83 25.88
N VAL A 292 0.66 10.43 26.78
CA VAL A 292 1.63 11.48 26.41
C VAL A 292 2.90 10.80 25.92
N VAL A 293 3.20 10.94 24.62
CA VAL A 293 4.25 10.16 23.95
C VAL A 293 5.59 10.89 24.02
N THR A 294 6.56 10.28 24.69
CA THR A 294 7.93 10.82 24.84
C THR A 294 8.87 10.32 23.73
N LYS A 295 8.59 9.14 23.16
CA LYS A 295 9.46 8.48 22.17
C LYS A 295 8.65 7.55 21.27
N LEU A 296 8.96 7.58 19.98
CA LEU A 296 8.44 6.65 18.97
C LEU A 296 9.59 5.75 18.52
N TYR A 297 9.42 4.42 18.59
CA TYR A 297 10.45 3.49 18.12
C TYR A 297 10.44 3.39 16.60
N GLU A 298 11.63 3.36 15.98
CA GLU A 298 11.74 3.31 14.54
C GLU A 298 11.42 1.90 13.99
N GLY A 299 10.62 1.86 12.92
CA GLY A 299 10.22 0.62 12.27
C GLY A 299 11.40 -0.13 11.64
N VAL A 300 11.36 -1.45 11.68
CA VAL A 300 12.50 -2.32 11.32
C VAL A 300 12.21 -3.08 10.02
N PRO A 301 12.88 -2.76 8.91
CA PRO A 301 12.67 -3.47 7.64
C PRO A 301 13.19 -4.91 7.73
N LEU A 302 12.86 -5.74 6.75
CA LEU A 302 13.46 -7.06 6.61
C LEU A 302 14.92 -6.95 6.12
N PRO A 303 15.76 -7.99 6.31
CA PRO A 303 17.04 -8.06 5.62
C PRO A 303 16.82 -8.09 4.09
N PHE A 304 17.84 -7.66 3.34
CA PHE A 304 17.91 -7.89 1.90
C PHE A 304 18.17 -9.38 1.61
N HIS A 305 17.83 -9.83 0.41
CA HIS A 305 18.26 -11.13 -0.07
C HIS A 305 19.78 -11.15 -0.31
N THR A 306 20.42 -12.27 0.00
CA THR A 306 21.83 -12.51 -0.34
C THR A 306 21.88 -13.59 -1.42
N PRO A 307 22.19 -13.26 -2.67
CA PRO A 307 22.18 -14.24 -3.76
C PRO A 307 23.29 -15.27 -3.58
N THR A 308 22.96 -16.55 -3.83
CA THR A 308 23.87 -17.69 -3.67
C THR A 308 25.03 -17.66 -4.67
N GLU A 309 24.78 -17.18 -5.89
CA GLU A 309 25.81 -17.01 -6.93
C GLU A 309 25.81 -15.56 -7.45
N PRO A 310 26.99 -15.01 -7.81
CA PRO A 310 27.08 -13.66 -8.37
C PRO A 310 26.53 -13.64 -9.80
N MET A 311 25.64 -12.68 -10.09
CA MET A 311 25.06 -12.52 -11.42
C MET A 311 26.15 -12.34 -12.49
N ALA A 312 26.21 -13.30 -13.43
CA ALA A 312 27.28 -13.39 -14.42
C ALA A 312 27.27 -12.26 -15.47
N GLU A 313 26.08 -11.82 -15.88
CA GLU A 313 25.89 -10.85 -16.95
C GLU A 313 25.03 -9.64 -16.52
N GLN A 314 25.12 -8.55 -17.29
CA GLN A 314 24.29 -7.36 -17.07
C GLN A 314 22.92 -7.56 -17.71
N ARG A 315 21.84 -7.40 -16.94
CA ARG A 315 20.45 -7.49 -17.41
C ARG A 315 19.82 -6.13 -17.65
N MET A 316 18.96 -6.07 -18.67
CA MET A 316 18.09 -4.97 -18.99
C MET A 316 16.63 -5.33 -18.71
N VAL A 317 16.01 -4.60 -17.77
CA VAL A 317 14.58 -4.75 -17.44
C VAL A 317 13.85 -3.49 -17.87
N LEU A 318 12.84 -3.66 -18.72
CA LEU A 318 11.92 -2.61 -19.16
C LEU A 318 10.62 -2.73 -18.36
N VAL A 319 10.13 -1.62 -17.84
CA VAL A 319 8.92 -1.56 -17.03
C VAL A 319 7.97 -0.50 -17.59
N ALA A 320 6.68 -0.82 -17.67
CA ALA A 320 5.61 0.11 -18.01
C ALA A 320 4.31 -0.23 -17.25
N CYS A 321 3.44 0.76 -17.09
CA CYS A 321 2.15 0.63 -16.42
C CYS A 321 1.05 1.20 -17.33
N GLY A 322 -0.15 0.60 -17.29
CA GLY A 322 -1.33 1.14 -17.94
C GLY A 322 -1.79 2.47 -17.32
N PRO A 323 -2.75 3.18 -17.96
CA PRO A 323 -3.57 2.71 -19.08
C PRO A 323 -2.84 2.69 -20.43
N PHE A 324 -3.02 1.63 -21.22
CA PHE A 324 -2.36 1.45 -22.53
C PHE A 324 -3.05 2.13 -23.73
N THR A 325 -4.09 2.93 -23.48
CA THR A 325 -4.81 3.69 -24.51
C THR A 325 -5.17 5.10 -24.01
N PRO A 326 -5.24 6.13 -24.87
CA PRO A 326 -5.65 7.49 -24.47
C PRO A 326 -7.12 7.52 -24.03
N SER A 327 -7.48 8.46 -23.15
CA SER A 327 -8.86 8.57 -22.65
C SER A 327 -9.91 8.88 -23.75
N ASP A 328 -9.48 9.45 -24.87
CA ASP A 328 -10.33 9.81 -26.02
C ASP A 328 -10.33 8.77 -27.15
N SER A 329 -9.76 7.58 -26.91
CA SER A 329 -9.58 6.54 -27.93
C SER A 329 -9.54 5.12 -27.37
N ILE A 330 -9.80 4.14 -28.24
CA ILE A 330 -9.65 2.70 -27.98
C ILE A 330 -8.72 2.04 -29.01
N THR A 331 -7.90 2.82 -29.71
CA THR A 331 -6.99 2.34 -30.76
C THR A 331 -5.71 1.68 -30.24
N PHE A 332 -5.42 1.80 -28.94
CA PHE A 332 -4.19 1.30 -28.31
C PHE A 332 -2.89 1.76 -29.03
N GLU A 333 -2.88 2.94 -29.69
CA GLU A 333 -1.65 3.54 -30.26
C GLU A 333 -0.47 3.58 -29.28
N PRO A 334 -0.64 3.91 -27.99
CA PRO A 334 0.45 3.88 -27.03
C PRO A 334 1.02 2.48 -26.74
N LEU A 335 0.20 1.43 -26.87
CA LEU A 335 0.64 0.04 -26.81
C LEU A 335 1.48 -0.32 -28.03
N SER A 336 1.06 0.10 -29.23
CA SER A 336 1.83 -0.08 -30.46
C SER A 336 3.21 0.59 -30.37
N ASP A 337 3.24 1.83 -29.87
CA ASP A 337 4.47 2.59 -29.58
C ASP A 337 5.40 1.85 -28.58
N LEU A 338 4.83 1.27 -27.52
CA LEU A 338 5.55 0.45 -26.55
C LEU A 338 6.16 -0.81 -27.19
N LEU A 339 5.41 -1.51 -28.04
CA LEU A 339 5.86 -2.72 -28.72
C LEU A 339 6.96 -2.40 -29.76
N GLU A 340 6.92 -1.25 -30.43
CA GLU A 340 8.04 -0.76 -31.25
C GLU A 340 9.33 -0.58 -30.42
N VAL A 341 9.23 -0.05 -29.20
CA VAL A 341 10.41 0.09 -28.31
C VAL A 341 10.93 -1.27 -27.86
N VAL A 342 10.05 -2.19 -27.44
CA VAL A 342 10.47 -3.56 -27.06
C VAL A 342 11.15 -4.29 -28.24
N ALA A 343 10.65 -4.13 -29.46
CA ALA A 343 11.25 -4.70 -30.66
C ALA A 343 12.62 -4.08 -31.01
N ARG A 344 12.77 -2.75 -30.82
CA ARG A 344 14.01 -2.00 -31.06
C ARG A 344 15.10 -2.37 -30.05
N ASP A 345 14.79 -2.24 -28.77
CA ASP A 345 15.77 -2.30 -27.69
C ASP A 345 15.91 -3.71 -27.12
N ARG A 346 14.95 -4.61 -27.33
CA ARG A 346 15.05 -6.04 -26.98
C ARG A 346 15.53 -6.25 -25.54
N PRO A 347 14.82 -5.72 -24.52
CA PRO A 347 15.17 -5.92 -23.12
C PRO A 347 15.18 -7.42 -22.78
N ASP A 348 15.89 -7.79 -21.72
CA ASP A 348 15.92 -9.17 -21.23
C ASP A 348 14.56 -9.55 -20.59
N VAL A 349 13.95 -8.60 -19.88
CA VAL A 349 12.62 -8.73 -19.26
C VAL A 349 11.76 -7.48 -19.52
N CYS A 350 10.49 -7.67 -19.83
CA CYS A 350 9.43 -6.67 -19.87
C CYS A 350 8.46 -6.92 -18.73
N ILE A 351 8.32 -5.99 -17.78
CA ILE A 351 7.31 -6.03 -16.71
C ILE A 351 6.22 -5.02 -17.05
N LEU A 352 5.01 -5.50 -17.36
CA LEU A 352 3.87 -4.67 -17.70
C LEU A 352 2.80 -4.78 -16.63
N PHE A 353 2.47 -3.66 -16.01
CA PHE A 353 1.37 -3.53 -15.06
C PHE A 353 0.11 -3.08 -15.78
N GLY A 354 -1.06 -3.59 -15.35
CA GLY A 354 -2.36 -3.08 -15.77
C GLY A 354 -2.59 -1.61 -15.36
N PRO A 355 -3.74 -1.01 -15.72
CA PRO A 355 -4.83 -1.66 -16.44
C PRO A 355 -4.58 -1.80 -17.96
N PHE A 356 -4.81 -3.00 -18.47
CA PHE A 356 -4.83 -3.34 -19.89
C PHE A 356 -6.17 -3.01 -20.56
N LEU A 357 -7.27 -3.11 -19.80
CA LEU A 357 -8.56 -2.52 -20.15
C LEU A 357 -9.13 -1.80 -18.93
N ASP A 358 -8.90 -0.48 -18.88
CA ASP A 358 -9.17 0.36 -17.72
C ASP A 358 -10.67 0.53 -17.46
N ALA A 359 -11.11 0.07 -16.29
CA ALA A 359 -12.45 0.25 -15.77
C ALA A 359 -12.86 1.73 -15.68
N LYS A 360 -11.91 2.66 -15.49
CA LYS A 360 -12.15 4.12 -15.45
C LYS A 360 -12.08 4.79 -16.84
N HIS A 361 -12.02 4.03 -17.94
CA HIS A 361 -12.06 4.60 -19.30
C HIS A 361 -13.51 4.95 -19.68
N GLU A 362 -13.74 6.14 -20.25
CA GLU A 362 -15.08 6.68 -20.52
C GLU A 362 -15.97 5.70 -21.33
N GLN A 363 -15.43 5.02 -22.34
CA GLN A 363 -16.18 4.06 -23.16
C GLN A 363 -16.42 2.71 -22.48
N VAL A 364 -15.62 2.39 -21.45
CA VAL A 364 -15.79 1.20 -20.60
C VAL A 364 -16.85 1.47 -19.54
N GLU A 365 -16.73 2.55 -18.76
CA GLU A 365 -17.71 2.96 -17.74
C GLU A 365 -19.12 3.11 -18.32
N SER A 366 -19.22 3.71 -19.51
CA SER A 366 -20.51 3.93 -20.19
C SER A 366 -20.98 2.76 -21.07
N CYS A 367 -20.28 1.62 -21.04
CA CYS A 367 -20.61 0.40 -21.80
C CYS A 367 -20.79 0.63 -23.32
N GLN A 368 -19.99 1.52 -23.92
CA GLN A 368 -20.05 1.88 -25.35
C GLN A 368 -19.29 0.93 -26.27
N LEU A 369 -18.50 0.00 -25.72
CA LEU A 369 -17.72 -0.96 -26.51
C LEU A 369 -18.62 -1.95 -27.25
N LEU A 370 -18.36 -2.15 -28.55
CA LEU A 370 -19.10 -3.07 -29.42
C LEU A 370 -18.72 -4.56 -29.21
N SER A 371 -17.93 -4.88 -28.19
CA SER A 371 -17.44 -6.23 -27.91
C SER A 371 -17.35 -6.44 -26.40
N PRO A 372 -17.55 -7.68 -25.90
CA PRO A 372 -17.42 -7.98 -24.48
C PRO A 372 -16.05 -7.55 -23.94
N PHE A 373 -16.01 -6.98 -22.74
CA PHE A 373 -14.76 -6.53 -22.12
C PHE A 373 -13.68 -7.63 -22.12
N SER A 374 -14.08 -8.87 -21.82
CA SER A 374 -13.17 -10.02 -21.81
C SER A 374 -12.51 -10.33 -23.16
N ASP A 375 -13.14 -9.96 -24.27
CA ASP A 375 -12.58 -10.19 -25.62
C ASP A 375 -11.64 -9.06 -26.02
N VAL A 376 -11.98 -7.81 -25.69
CA VAL A 376 -11.08 -6.66 -25.85
C VAL A 376 -9.82 -6.83 -25.00
N PHE A 377 -9.99 -7.29 -23.75
CA PHE A 377 -8.88 -7.62 -22.85
C PHE A 377 -8.00 -8.76 -23.38
N ARG A 378 -8.60 -9.87 -23.87
CA ARG A 378 -7.84 -10.97 -24.51
C ARG A 378 -7.10 -10.52 -25.76
N LEU A 379 -7.69 -9.64 -26.57
CA LEU A 379 -7.05 -9.07 -27.76
C LEU A 379 -5.86 -8.18 -27.38
N CYS A 380 -6.00 -7.35 -26.34
CA CYS A 380 -4.92 -6.53 -25.80
C CYS A 380 -3.75 -7.41 -25.33
N LEU A 381 -4.00 -8.40 -24.45
CA LEU A 381 -2.95 -9.32 -23.99
C LEU A 381 -2.35 -10.14 -25.14
N GLY A 382 -3.16 -10.63 -26.07
CA GLY A 382 -2.69 -11.35 -27.26
C GLY A 382 -1.75 -10.51 -28.12
N THR A 383 -2.09 -9.23 -28.33
CA THR A 383 -1.25 -8.27 -29.06
C THR A 383 0.09 -8.03 -28.38
N ILE A 384 0.11 -7.91 -27.04
CA ILE A 384 1.34 -7.77 -26.26
C ILE A 384 2.20 -9.03 -26.36
N ILE A 385 1.59 -10.19 -26.16
CA ILE A 385 2.26 -11.49 -26.24
C ILE A 385 2.88 -11.62 -27.63
N GLU A 386 2.11 -11.47 -28.72
CA GLU A 386 2.63 -11.60 -30.07
C GLU A 386 3.70 -10.55 -30.43
N GLY A 387 3.45 -9.26 -30.15
CA GLY A 387 4.39 -8.18 -30.47
C GLY A 387 5.75 -8.33 -29.78
N THR A 388 5.78 -8.90 -28.57
CA THR A 388 7.02 -9.14 -27.82
C THR A 388 7.80 -10.39 -28.25
N ARG A 389 7.22 -11.32 -29.04
CA ARG A 389 7.92 -12.56 -29.49
C ARG A 389 9.24 -12.25 -30.19
N SER A 390 9.24 -11.27 -31.09
CA SER A 390 10.40 -10.94 -31.92
C SER A 390 11.62 -10.47 -31.09
N ALA A 391 11.38 -9.84 -29.93
CA ALA A 391 12.40 -9.33 -29.02
C ALA A 391 13.12 -10.45 -28.24
N GLY A 392 12.46 -11.59 -28.01
CA GLY A 392 12.99 -12.69 -27.18
C GLY A 392 13.02 -12.38 -25.68
N SER A 393 12.31 -11.33 -25.25
CA SER A 393 12.19 -10.90 -23.87
C SER A 393 11.32 -11.86 -23.06
N GLN A 394 11.68 -12.07 -21.79
CA GLN A 394 10.73 -12.58 -20.79
C GLN A 394 9.66 -11.50 -20.55
N LEU A 395 8.38 -11.88 -20.54
CA LEU A 395 7.24 -10.99 -20.38
C LEU A 395 6.52 -11.32 -19.08
N VAL A 396 6.51 -10.38 -18.15
CA VAL A 396 5.75 -10.44 -16.90
C VAL A 396 4.51 -9.55 -17.04
N LEU A 397 3.33 -10.10 -16.77
CA LEU A 397 2.06 -9.37 -16.77
C LEU A 397 1.48 -9.31 -15.35
N VAL A 398 1.44 -8.11 -14.77
CA VAL A 398 0.94 -7.83 -13.41
C VAL A 398 -0.48 -7.23 -13.50
N PRO A 399 -1.50 -7.82 -12.83
CA PRO A 399 -2.86 -7.28 -12.79
C PRO A 399 -2.99 -5.89 -12.15
N SER A 400 -4.10 -5.22 -12.44
CA SER A 400 -4.58 -4.07 -11.67
C SER A 400 -6.05 -4.24 -11.28
N LEU A 401 -6.48 -3.66 -10.15
CA LEU A 401 -7.90 -3.62 -9.78
C LEU A 401 -8.74 -2.81 -10.77
N ARG A 402 -8.09 -2.02 -11.63
CA ARG A 402 -8.71 -1.31 -12.76
C ARG A 402 -8.83 -2.17 -14.02
N ASP A 403 -8.37 -3.43 -14.05
CA ASP A 403 -8.64 -4.33 -15.18
C ASP A 403 -10.09 -4.83 -15.12
N VAL A 404 -10.99 -4.22 -15.90
CA VAL A 404 -12.44 -4.45 -15.85
C VAL A 404 -12.88 -5.89 -16.17
N SER A 405 -11.97 -6.74 -16.65
CA SER A 405 -12.20 -8.15 -16.99
C SER A 405 -11.56 -9.14 -16.02
N HIS A 406 -11.09 -8.67 -14.86
CA HIS A 406 -10.39 -9.46 -13.84
C HIS A 406 -11.02 -9.27 -12.45
N ASP A 407 -10.57 -10.06 -11.48
CA ASP A 407 -11.07 -9.99 -10.09
C ASP A 407 -10.75 -8.62 -9.46
N PHE A 408 -11.76 -7.94 -8.89
CA PHE A 408 -11.67 -6.55 -8.41
C PHE A 408 -11.35 -6.41 -6.91
N VAL A 409 -10.72 -7.43 -6.31
CA VAL A 409 -10.38 -7.49 -4.87
C VAL A 409 -8.89 -7.74 -4.69
N TYR A 410 -8.25 -6.96 -3.82
CA TYR A 410 -6.84 -7.07 -3.47
C TYR A 410 -6.61 -8.05 -2.32
N PRO A 411 -5.54 -8.89 -2.35
CA PRO A 411 -4.63 -9.12 -3.48
C PRO A 411 -5.33 -9.88 -4.62
N GLN A 412 -4.96 -9.60 -5.88
CA GLN A 412 -5.56 -10.23 -7.06
C GLN A 412 -4.75 -11.46 -7.51
N PRO A 413 -5.41 -12.55 -7.96
CA PRO A 413 -4.73 -13.70 -8.55
C PRO A 413 -4.14 -13.37 -9.94
N PRO A 414 -3.27 -14.23 -10.51
CA PRO A 414 -2.78 -14.05 -11.87
C PRO A 414 -3.91 -14.09 -12.91
N PHE A 415 -3.68 -13.42 -14.05
CA PHE A 415 -4.61 -13.51 -15.19
C PHE A 415 -4.80 -14.94 -15.68
N SER A 416 -6.02 -15.27 -16.11
CA SER A 416 -6.34 -16.55 -16.75
C SER A 416 -6.28 -16.46 -18.27
N PHE A 417 -5.17 -16.92 -18.88
CA PHE A 417 -5.00 -16.98 -20.34
C PHE A 417 -4.89 -18.43 -20.86
N PRO A 418 -6.01 -19.18 -20.98
CA PRO A 418 -5.98 -20.63 -21.19
C PRO A 418 -5.36 -21.07 -22.53
N ASN A 419 -5.47 -20.23 -23.57
CA ASN A 419 -5.01 -20.53 -24.93
C ASN A 419 -3.59 -20.02 -25.23
N LEU A 420 -2.74 -19.85 -24.21
CA LEU A 420 -1.35 -19.43 -24.40
C LEU A 420 -0.58 -20.45 -25.26
N PRO A 421 -0.04 -20.05 -26.43
CA PRO A 421 0.71 -20.94 -27.32
C PRO A 421 1.89 -21.62 -26.62
N LYS A 422 2.21 -22.86 -27.00
CA LYS A 422 3.26 -23.66 -26.33
C LYS A 422 4.63 -22.98 -26.33
N GLU A 423 4.94 -22.25 -27.40
CA GLU A 423 6.15 -21.42 -27.56
C GLU A 423 6.19 -20.23 -26.59
N ASP A 424 5.04 -19.68 -26.21
CA ASP A 424 4.94 -18.52 -25.32
C ASP A 424 4.98 -18.92 -23.83
N LYS A 425 4.63 -20.16 -23.48
CA LYS A 425 4.61 -20.66 -22.09
C LYS A 425 5.96 -20.59 -21.35
N ALA A 426 7.07 -20.57 -22.09
CA ALA A 426 8.42 -20.49 -21.51
C ALA A 426 8.95 -19.04 -21.38
N ARG A 427 8.19 -18.05 -21.86
CA ARG A 427 8.58 -16.62 -21.82
C ARG A 427 7.53 -15.69 -21.21
N VAL A 428 6.28 -16.12 -21.07
CA VAL A 428 5.19 -15.30 -20.52
C VAL A 428 4.86 -15.80 -19.11
N LEU A 429 5.11 -14.94 -18.12
CA LEU A 429 4.80 -15.16 -16.72
C LEU A 429 3.60 -14.28 -16.34
N LEU A 430 2.49 -14.93 -15.97
CA LEU A 430 1.32 -14.28 -15.38
C LEU A 430 1.50 -14.35 -13.86
N VAL A 431 1.49 -13.21 -13.18
CA VAL A 431 1.82 -13.09 -11.75
C VAL A 431 0.64 -12.47 -10.97
N PRO A 432 0.53 -12.66 -9.65
CA PRO A 432 -0.48 -11.97 -8.86
C PRO A 432 -0.15 -10.48 -8.66
N GLU A 433 -1.13 -9.75 -8.13
CA GLU A 433 -0.97 -8.38 -7.62
C GLU A 433 -1.21 -8.39 -6.10
N PRO A 434 -0.21 -8.10 -5.24
CA PRO A 434 1.18 -7.80 -5.56
C PRO A 434 1.97 -9.08 -5.85
N CYS A 435 3.25 -8.96 -6.24
CA CYS A 435 4.17 -10.10 -6.25
C CYS A 435 5.62 -9.69 -5.95
N THR A 436 6.44 -10.69 -5.59
CA THR A 436 7.89 -10.55 -5.51
C THR A 436 8.55 -11.47 -6.53
N LEU A 437 9.46 -10.97 -7.34
CA LEU A 437 10.18 -11.73 -8.37
C LEU A 437 11.68 -11.77 -8.10
N ASP A 438 12.29 -12.87 -8.50
CA ASP A 438 13.75 -13.02 -8.64
C ASP A 438 14.11 -12.92 -10.13
N ILE A 439 15.00 -11.97 -10.46
CA ILE A 439 15.54 -11.76 -11.80
C ILE A 439 17.07 -11.88 -11.70
N ASP A 440 17.59 -13.08 -11.97
CA ASP A 440 19.01 -13.47 -11.86
C ASP A 440 19.68 -13.05 -10.52
N GLY A 441 18.99 -13.24 -9.39
CA GLY A 441 19.47 -12.95 -8.04
C GLY A 441 19.19 -11.53 -7.54
N VAL A 442 18.41 -10.74 -8.27
CA VAL A 442 17.96 -9.40 -7.86
C VAL A 442 16.46 -9.43 -7.60
N ILE A 443 16.06 -9.00 -6.39
CA ILE A 443 14.69 -9.13 -5.91
C ILE A 443 13.86 -7.89 -6.23
N PHE A 444 12.83 -8.09 -7.04
CA PHE A 444 11.86 -7.07 -7.43
C PHE A 444 10.56 -7.22 -6.63
N GLY A 445 10.21 -6.21 -5.84
CA GLY A 445 8.86 -6.09 -5.28
C GLY A 445 7.97 -5.31 -6.24
N LEU A 446 6.83 -5.87 -6.64
CA LEU A 446 5.93 -5.31 -7.65
C LEU A 446 4.52 -5.15 -7.07
N THR A 447 3.93 -3.96 -7.24
CA THR A 447 2.50 -3.70 -7.02
C THR A 447 2.00 -2.69 -8.04
N SER A 448 0.80 -2.89 -8.61
CA SER A 448 0.09 -1.95 -9.48
C SER A 448 -0.81 -0.96 -8.70
N THR A 449 -1.05 -1.23 -7.42
CA THR A 449 -1.89 -0.41 -6.55
C THR A 449 -1.18 0.91 -6.22
N ASP A 450 -1.89 2.05 -6.30
CA ASP A 450 -1.33 3.40 -6.04
C ASP A 450 -1.16 3.71 -4.55
N LEU A 451 -0.36 2.85 -3.91
CA LEU A 451 -0.02 2.91 -2.51
C LEU A 451 0.62 4.26 -2.10
N LEU A 452 1.41 4.86 -3.00
CA LEU A 452 2.08 6.14 -2.77
C LEU A 452 1.09 7.30 -2.67
N PHE A 453 0.06 7.31 -3.53
CA PHE A 453 -1.00 8.30 -3.46
C PHE A 453 -1.87 8.07 -2.22
N HIS A 454 -2.27 6.81 -1.96
CA HIS A 454 -3.12 6.44 -0.81
C HIS A 454 -2.46 6.79 0.53
N MET A 455 -1.27 6.25 0.83
CA MET A 455 -0.54 6.56 2.06
C MET A 455 -0.16 8.04 2.12
N GLY A 456 0.16 8.65 0.98
CA GLY A 456 0.41 10.08 0.91
C GLY A 456 -0.79 10.90 1.37
N ALA A 457 -2.00 10.54 0.96
CA ALA A 457 -3.22 11.26 1.33
C ALA A 457 -3.41 11.31 2.86
N GLU A 458 -3.08 10.24 3.58
CA GLU A 458 -3.31 10.12 5.03
C GLU A 458 -2.10 10.40 5.94
N GLU A 459 -0.88 10.44 5.41
CA GLU A 459 0.32 10.70 6.24
C GLU A 459 0.31 12.08 6.91
N ILE A 460 0.72 12.08 8.18
CA ILE A 460 1.09 13.26 8.99
C ILE A 460 2.56 13.16 9.42
N SER A 461 3.22 14.29 9.57
CA SER A 461 4.61 14.33 10.06
C SER A 461 4.99 15.63 10.75
N SER A 462 5.89 15.53 11.71
CA SER A 462 6.74 16.63 12.21
C SER A 462 8.20 16.33 11.86
N SER A 463 8.93 17.32 11.37
CA SER A 463 10.38 17.22 11.12
C SER A 463 11.06 18.56 11.26
N SER A 464 12.23 18.59 11.89
CA SER A 464 13.05 19.78 12.12
C SER A 464 13.73 20.34 10.87
N GLY A 465 13.75 19.58 9.76
CA GLY A 465 14.40 19.95 8.49
C GLY A 465 13.57 19.62 7.24
N VAL A 466 14.20 19.76 6.07
CA VAL A 466 13.58 19.49 4.76
C VAL A 466 13.37 17.98 4.59
N SER A 467 12.16 17.51 4.90
CA SER A 467 11.80 16.09 4.86
C SER A 467 10.93 15.73 3.64
N ASP A 468 11.42 14.80 2.82
CA ASP A 468 10.74 14.35 1.59
C ASP A 468 9.66 13.30 1.87
N ARG A 469 8.42 13.68 1.57
CA ARG A 469 7.21 12.90 1.81
C ARG A 469 7.26 11.49 1.21
N PHE A 470 7.64 11.31 -0.05
CA PHE A 470 7.65 9.96 -0.62
C PHE A 470 8.81 9.11 -0.08
N THR A 471 9.91 9.73 0.39
CA THR A 471 10.97 9.01 1.12
C THR A 471 10.45 8.46 2.46
N ARG A 472 9.62 9.21 3.19
CA ARG A 472 8.98 8.73 4.42
C ARG A 472 7.96 7.61 4.14
N ILE A 473 7.09 7.80 3.15
CA ILE A 473 6.09 6.78 2.76
C ILE A 473 6.77 5.47 2.34
N LEU A 474 7.83 5.54 1.52
CA LEU A 474 8.60 4.35 1.14
C LEU A 474 9.32 3.69 2.30
N ARG A 475 9.80 4.46 3.28
CA ARG A 475 10.33 3.91 4.53
C ARG A 475 9.25 3.13 5.26
N HIS A 476 8.05 3.68 5.41
CA HIS A 476 6.90 3.01 6.04
C HIS A 476 6.55 1.69 5.37
N ILE A 477 6.48 1.65 4.04
CA ILE A 477 6.18 0.42 3.28
C ILE A 477 7.19 -0.69 3.62
N LEU A 478 8.50 -0.36 3.58
CA LEU A 478 9.56 -1.32 3.87
C LEU A 478 9.61 -1.74 5.35
N THR A 479 9.30 -0.85 6.30
CA THR A 479 9.35 -1.14 7.74
C THR A 479 8.09 -1.82 8.27
N GLN A 480 6.95 -1.64 7.59
CA GLN A 480 5.67 -2.30 7.87
C GLN A 480 5.50 -3.62 7.09
N ARG A 481 6.54 -4.03 6.34
CA ARG A 481 6.72 -5.38 5.77
C ARG A 481 5.55 -5.88 4.91
N SER A 482 4.86 -4.96 4.24
CA SER A 482 3.67 -5.29 3.45
C SER A 482 3.55 -4.36 2.24
N PHE A 483 3.04 -4.90 1.15
CA PHE A 483 2.69 -4.12 -0.03
C PHE A 483 1.48 -3.20 0.19
N TYR A 484 0.70 -3.37 1.27
CA TYR A 484 -0.37 -2.43 1.62
C TYR A 484 -0.57 -2.34 3.14
N PRO A 485 0.17 -1.44 3.85
CA PRO A 485 0.04 -1.26 5.29
C PRO A 485 -1.03 -0.23 5.74
N LEU A 486 -1.62 0.55 4.82
CA LEU A 486 -2.63 1.56 5.15
C LEU A 486 -3.94 0.89 5.60
N TYR A 487 -4.42 1.21 6.81
CA TYR A 487 -5.68 0.68 7.33
C TYR A 487 -6.49 1.76 8.09
N PRO A 488 -7.78 1.97 7.78
CA PRO A 488 -8.54 1.38 6.67
C PRO A 488 -7.93 1.65 5.28
N PRO A 489 -8.19 0.80 4.27
CA PRO A 489 -7.73 1.05 2.91
C PRO A 489 -8.41 2.30 2.30
N SER A 490 -7.89 2.75 1.16
CA SER A 490 -8.53 3.81 0.37
C SER A 490 -9.92 3.37 -0.07
N GLU A 491 -10.89 4.28 -0.12
CA GLU A 491 -12.26 4.00 -0.57
C GLU A 491 -12.34 3.42 -1.99
N GLU A 492 -11.30 3.64 -2.82
CA GLU A 492 -11.19 3.04 -4.16
C GLU A 492 -10.67 1.59 -4.17
N LEU A 493 -10.24 1.03 -3.02
CA LEU A 493 -9.56 -0.25 -2.93
C LEU A 493 -10.37 -1.28 -2.11
N ASN A 494 -10.94 -2.27 -2.79
CA ASN A 494 -11.53 -3.44 -2.13
C ASN A 494 -10.41 -4.39 -1.68
N VAL A 495 -10.39 -4.77 -0.40
CA VAL A 495 -9.37 -5.64 0.20
C VAL A 495 -10.02 -6.83 0.89
N ASP A 496 -9.46 -8.02 0.67
CA ASP A 496 -9.68 -9.19 1.50
C ASP A 496 -8.54 -9.30 2.52
N PHE A 497 -8.85 -9.16 3.82
CA PHE A 497 -7.83 -9.03 4.87
C PHE A 497 -7.15 -10.36 5.22
N GLU A 498 -7.85 -11.49 5.06
CA GLU A 498 -7.26 -12.83 5.22
C GLU A 498 -6.24 -13.08 4.10
N ALA A 499 -6.61 -12.79 2.85
CA ALA A 499 -5.71 -12.88 1.71
C ALA A 499 -4.58 -11.84 1.74
N LEU A 500 -4.84 -10.61 2.24
CA LEU A 500 -3.83 -9.58 2.46
C LEU A 500 -2.72 -10.08 3.39
N ALA A 501 -3.08 -10.65 4.54
CA ALA A 501 -2.13 -11.19 5.51
C ALA A 501 -1.32 -12.36 4.91
N ALA A 502 -1.97 -13.24 4.15
CA ALA A 502 -1.33 -14.42 3.56
C ALA A 502 -0.40 -14.12 2.36
N PHE A 503 -0.75 -13.16 1.50
CA PHE A 503 -0.12 -13.01 0.17
C PHE A 503 0.46 -11.62 -0.14
N ALA A 504 0.21 -10.59 0.69
CA ALA A 504 0.71 -9.22 0.46
C ALA A 504 1.80 -8.79 1.47
N ALA A 505 2.40 -9.75 2.18
CA ALA A 505 3.61 -9.52 2.97
C ALA A 505 4.85 -9.38 2.05
N LEU A 506 5.82 -8.57 2.48
CA LEU A 506 7.14 -8.55 1.85
C LEU A 506 7.96 -9.73 2.40
N PRO A 507 8.50 -10.64 1.56
CA PRO A 507 9.28 -11.79 2.05
C PRO A 507 10.71 -11.40 2.48
N VAL A 508 11.25 -10.32 1.89
CA VAL A 508 12.53 -9.68 2.20
C VAL A 508 12.39 -8.18 1.93
N THR A 509 13.38 -7.35 2.27
CA THR A 509 13.48 -6.02 1.66
C THR A 509 13.90 -6.21 0.19
N PRO A 510 13.10 -5.77 -0.80
CA PRO A 510 13.45 -5.93 -2.21
C PRO A 510 14.62 -5.02 -2.59
N ASP A 511 15.47 -5.49 -3.50
CA ASP A 511 16.52 -4.68 -4.13
C ASP A 511 15.92 -3.58 -5.02
N VAL A 512 14.78 -3.88 -5.65
CA VAL A 512 14.03 -2.94 -6.49
C VAL A 512 12.55 -3.00 -6.15
N LEU A 513 11.99 -1.92 -5.58
CA LEU A 513 10.55 -1.78 -5.37
C LEU A 513 9.93 -0.94 -6.50
N VAL A 514 8.92 -1.48 -7.18
CA VAL A 514 8.16 -0.81 -8.24
C VAL A 514 6.73 -0.55 -7.78
N THR A 515 6.37 0.73 -7.70
CA THR A 515 5.06 1.22 -7.28
C THR A 515 4.58 2.31 -8.27
N PRO A 516 3.86 1.96 -9.34
CA PRO A 516 3.21 2.94 -10.21
C PRO A 516 2.22 3.81 -9.42
N SER A 517 2.05 5.06 -9.86
CA SER A 517 1.24 6.06 -9.17
C SER A 517 0.85 7.20 -10.10
N GLU A 518 -0.33 7.80 -9.90
CA GLU A 518 -0.74 9.00 -10.64
C GLU A 518 0.12 10.24 -10.29
N LEU A 519 0.94 10.15 -9.24
CA LEU A 519 1.96 11.12 -8.84
C LEU A 519 3.05 11.32 -9.91
N ARG A 520 3.90 12.34 -9.75
CA ARG A 520 5.03 12.54 -10.67
C ARG A 520 6.07 11.43 -10.45
N PHE A 521 6.39 10.72 -11.53
CA PHE A 521 7.47 9.74 -11.62
C PHE A 521 8.74 10.16 -10.86
N PHE A 522 9.38 9.20 -10.19
CA PHE A 522 10.66 9.41 -9.53
C PHE A 522 11.43 8.10 -9.37
N VAL A 523 12.73 8.24 -9.11
CA VAL A 523 13.65 7.15 -8.77
C VAL A 523 14.42 7.55 -7.52
N LYS A 524 14.49 6.67 -6.52
CA LYS A 524 15.18 6.92 -5.24
C LYS A 524 16.05 5.74 -4.84
N VAL A 525 17.15 6.03 -4.13
CA VAL A 525 18.10 5.01 -3.63
C VAL A 525 18.21 5.14 -2.12
N ARG A 526 18.17 3.99 -1.44
CA ARG A 526 18.48 3.90 -0.01
C ARG A 526 20.00 3.79 0.15
N ASN A 527 20.60 4.68 0.92
CA ASN A 527 22.04 4.67 1.17
C ASN A 527 22.41 3.59 2.22
N PRO A 528 23.24 2.58 1.89
CA PRO A 528 23.59 1.49 2.80
C PRO A 528 24.57 1.90 3.91
N ALA A 529 25.28 3.02 3.78
CA ALA A 529 26.25 3.49 4.78
C ALA A 529 25.60 4.04 6.08
N LEU A 530 24.28 4.10 6.14
CA LEU A 530 23.48 4.62 7.25
C LEU A 530 22.64 3.49 7.89
N SER A 531 23.28 2.36 8.19
CA SER A 531 22.65 1.18 8.82
C SER A 531 22.12 1.41 10.24
N LEU A 532 22.35 2.60 10.82
CA LEU A 532 21.84 3.06 12.12
C LEU A 532 20.84 4.24 12.02
N CYS A 533 20.53 4.73 10.81
CA CYS A 533 19.57 5.82 10.56
C CYS A 533 18.98 5.67 9.15
N PRO A 534 17.78 5.10 8.93
CA PRO A 534 17.25 4.78 7.62
C PRO A 534 16.64 6.00 6.91
N SER A 535 17.45 7.04 6.72
CA SER A 535 17.13 8.21 5.90
C SER A 535 17.74 8.08 4.50
N PRO A 536 16.93 7.78 3.45
CA PRO A 536 17.35 7.91 2.06
C PRO A 536 17.92 9.31 1.78
N VAL A 537 19.02 9.35 1.04
CA VAL A 537 19.69 10.61 0.68
C VAL A 537 18.95 11.26 -0.49
N LEU A 538 18.61 12.53 -0.32
CA LEU A 538 17.92 13.35 -1.30
C LEU A 538 18.87 14.03 -2.29
N VAL A 539 18.43 14.13 -3.54
CA VAL A 539 18.81 15.25 -4.42
C VAL A 539 17.53 15.83 -5.03
N PRO A 540 17.08 17.03 -4.61
CA PRO A 540 16.00 17.72 -5.29
C PRO A 540 16.54 18.43 -6.54
N VAL A 541 15.77 18.44 -7.63
CA VAL A 541 16.03 19.31 -8.79
C VAL A 541 14.78 20.13 -9.10
N PRO A 542 14.74 21.42 -8.73
CA PRO A 542 13.81 22.37 -9.33
C PRO A 542 14.24 22.67 -10.78
N VAL A 543 13.27 22.80 -11.69
CA VAL A 543 13.51 23.23 -13.08
C VAL A 543 13.62 24.76 -13.06
N PRO A 544 14.72 25.35 -13.57
CA PRO A 544 14.71 25.79 -14.96
C PRO A 544 16.02 25.59 -15.74
N CYS A 545 15.86 25.19 -17.02
CA CYS A 545 16.76 25.43 -18.16
C CYS A 545 18.20 24.87 -18.17
N ALA A 546 18.58 24.41 -19.36
CA ALA A 546 19.94 24.10 -19.86
C ALA A 546 20.65 22.81 -19.38
N CYS A 547 21.35 22.21 -20.34
CA CYS A 547 22.18 20.99 -20.28
C CYS A 547 23.51 21.24 -19.50
N PRO A 548 24.41 20.24 -19.25
CA PRO A 548 24.41 18.84 -19.75
C PRO A 548 24.80 17.70 -18.75
N CYS A 549 24.36 16.47 -19.05
CA CYS A 549 25.00 15.14 -18.83
C CYS A 549 25.53 14.66 -17.42
N PRO A 550 25.51 13.35 -17.03
CA PRO A 550 24.91 12.19 -17.69
C PRO A 550 24.19 11.13 -16.80
N LEU A 551 22.85 11.07 -16.85
CA LEU A 551 22.13 9.82 -17.15
C LEU A 551 20.92 10.15 -18.07
N SER A 552 20.55 9.32 -19.05
CA SER A 552 19.79 9.79 -20.24
C SER A 552 18.29 9.89 -20.02
N VAL A 553 17.93 10.93 -19.28
CA VAL A 553 16.66 11.18 -18.60
C VAL A 553 15.77 12.34 -19.16
N SER A 554 15.82 12.65 -20.48
CA SER A 554 15.66 14.02 -21.12
C SER A 554 14.28 14.52 -21.70
N PRO A 555 13.63 15.63 -21.21
CA PRO A 555 12.25 16.09 -21.59
C PRO A 555 12.02 17.59 -22.00
N VAL A 556 11.03 17.95 -22.87
CA VAL A 556 10.42 19.32 -23.04
C VAL A 556 8.94 19.41 -23.56
N HIS A 557 8.01 19.71 -22.62
CA HIS A 557 6.86 20.67 -22.65
C HIS A 557 5.68 20.63 -23.68
N VAL A 558 4.43 20.54 -23.16
CA VAL A 558 3.15 21.30 -23.44
C VAL A 558 1.98 20.58 -22.68
N PRO A 559 0.92 21.26 -22.17
CA PRO A 559 0.10 20.72 -21.07
C PRO A 559 -1.12 19.85 -21.45
N ASN A 560 -1.58 19.07 -20.44
CA ASN A 560 -2.80 18.25 -20.39
C ASN A 560 -2.87 17.02 -21.33
N LEU A 561 -2.28 15.91 -20.87
CA LEU A 561 -2.76 14.51 -21.00
C LEU A 561 -1.85 13.57 -20.19
N VAL A 562 -2.26 12.32 -19.95
CA VAL A 562 -1.44 11.27 -19.31
C VAL A 562 -0.74 10.45 -20.41
N PRO A 563 0.60 10.48 -20.53
CA PRO A 563 1.33 9.59 -21.42
C PRO A 563 1.89 8.39 -20.65
N LEU A 564 1.82 7.18 -21.22
CA LEU A 564 2.59 6.04 -20.70
C LEU A 564 4.06 6.40 -20.65
N LYS A 565 4.71 5.99 -19.57
CA LYS A 565 6.15 6.15 -19.38
C LYS A 565 6.82 4.80 -19.30
N LEU A 566 7.79 4.66 -20.20
CA LEU A 566 8.74 3.57 -20.19
C LEU A 566 9.82 3.86 -19.16
N LEU A 567 10.27 2.83 -18.46
CA LEU A 567 11.39 2.93 -17.54
C LEU A 567 12.30 1.73 -17.72
N GLU A 568 13.56 2.01 -18.07
CA GLU A 568 14.54 1.00 -18.44
C GLU A 568 15.68 0.98 -17.43
N PHE A 569 16.01 -0.21 -16.93
CA PHE A 569 17.09 -0.43 -15.98
C PHE A 569 18.18 -1.28 -16.57
N ARG A 570 19.40 -1.02 -16.10
CA ARG A 570 20.54 -1.91 -16.25
C ARG A 570 21.22 -2.08 -14.91
N PHE A 571 21.29 -3.31 -14.41
CA PHE A 571 21.96 -3.64 -13.16
C PHE A 571 23.10 -4.65 -13.40
N LYS A 572 24.09 -4.59 -12.51
CA LYS A 572 25.20 -5.55 -12.39
C LYS A 572 25.49 -5.70 -10.90
N SER A 573 25.73 -6.92 -10.40
CA SER A 573 25.92 -7.11 -8.95
C SER A 573 27.13 -6.30 -8.44
N PRO A 574 27.02 -5.60 -7.29
CA PRO A 574 28.12 -4.78 -6.80
C PRO A 574 29.25 -5.64 -6.23
N ARG A 575 30.37 -5.72 -6.96
CA ARG A 575 31.70 -5.96 -6.39
C ARG A 575 32.64 -4.85 -6.81
N THR A 576 32.69 -3.79 -6.01
CA THR A 576 33.83 -2.86 -6.01
C THR A 576 34.50 -2.97 -4.65
N VAL A 577 35.49 -3.86 -4.55
CA VAL A 577 36.44 -3.84 -3.44
C VAL A 577 37.25 -2.56 -3.58
N TRP A 578 36.95 -1.56 -2.77
CA TRP A 578 37.78 -0.37 -2.67
C TRP A 578 39.01 -0.72 -1.85
N HIS A 579 40.12 -1.02 -2.53
CA HIS A 579 41.43 -0.94 -1.91
C HIS A 579 41.67 0.51 -1.46
N VAL A 580 41.93 0.70 -0.18
CA VAL A 580 42.33 2.00 0.37
C VAL A 580 43.81 2.18 0.09
N GLU A 581 44.14 2.86 -1.01
CA GLU A 581 45.48 3.38 -1.26
C GLU A 581 45.45 4.92 -1.29
N ASP A 582 46.20 5.50 -0.36
CA ASP A 582 46.79 6.84 -0.31
C ASP A 582 45.93 8.10 -0.58
N PHE A 583 45.38 8.63 0.53
CA PHE A 583 45.19 10.06 0.71
C PHE A 583 46.55 10.79 0.84
N PRO A 584 46.86 11.83 0.03
CA PRO A 584 48.01 12.68 0.28
C PRO A 584 47.73 13.61 1.48
N ARG A 585 48.59 13.52 2.50
CA ARG A 585 48.53 14.28 3.75
C ARG A 585 48.63 15.80 3.53
N ARG A 586 47.88 16.58 4.31
CA ARG A 586 48.34 17.84 4.93
C ARG A 586 47.38 18.33 6.03
N ILE A 587 47.84 18.30 7.28
CA ILE A 587 47.74 19.34 8.32
C ILE A 587 48.66 18.90 9.47
N GLN A 588 49.18 19.86 10.22
CA GLN A 588 50.37 19.74 11.08
C GLN A 588 50.07 19.64 12.58
N ASP A 589 51.04 19.01 13.27
CA ASP A 589 51.56 19.25 14.63
C ASP A 589 50.79 18.85 15.92
N SER A 590 51.51 17.99 16.68
CA SER A 590 51.61 17.88 18.16
C SER A 590 50.65 16.90 18.92
N PRO A 591 50.96 16.48 20.17
CA PRO A 591 51.78 15.27 20.41
C PRO A 591 51.11 14.20 21.34
N PRO A 592 51.73 13.00 21.57
CA PRO A 592 50.97 11.77 21.87
C PRO A 592 51.02 11.24 23.32
N VAL A 593 50.01 10.45 23.72
CA VAL A 593 50.08 9.48 24.83
C VAL A 593 49.37 8.16 24.45
N LYS A 594 49.93 7.03 24.92
CA LYS A 594 49.51 5.64 24.64
C LYS A 594 48.39 5.18 25.59
N GLN A 595 47.52 4.23 25.17
CA GLN A 595 47.49 2.87 25.74
C GLN A 595 46.43 1.91 25.13
N ASN A 596 46.77 0.63 25.25
CA ASN A 596 46.12 -0.60 24.77
C ASN A 596 44.62 -0.79 25.09
N LEU A 597 43.91 -1.42 24.14
CA LEU A 597 43.00 -2.59 24.24
C LEU A 597 42.52 -2.88 22.80
N GLY A 598 42.24 -4.09 22.32
CA GLY A 598 42.14 -5.38 23.00
C GLY A 598 41.02 -6.22 22.37
N SER A 599 41.25 -6.77 21.16
CA SER A 599 40.43 -7.79 20.45
C SER A 599 38.94 -7.51 20.15
N GLY A 600 38.47 -7.88 18.94
CA GLY A 600 37.07 -8.29 18.75
C GLY A 600 36.19 -7.58 17.71
N ILE A 601 36.72 -7.01 16.63
CA ILE A 601 35.86 -6.51 15.54
C ILE A 601 35.42 -7.69 14.66
N ARG A 602 34.14 -8.09 14.75
CA ARG A 602 33.49 -8.88 13.70
C ARG A 602 33.34 -7.99 12.47
N ALA A 603 33.85 -8.42 11.32
CA ALA A 603 33.55 -7.76 10.06
C ALA A 603 32.05 -7.91 9.76
N TRP A 604 31.36 -6.78 9.62
CA TRP A 604 30.02 -6.74 9.05
C TRP A 604 30.17 -6.43 7.57
N ASP A 605 29.78 -7.37 6.71
CA ASP A 605 29.68 -7.09 5.27
C ASP A 605 28.55 -6.07 5.04
N PRO A 606 28.78 -4.99 4.27
CA PRO A 606 27.78 -3.97 4.04
C PRO A 606 26.69 -4.48 3.07
N PRO A 607 25.40 -4.29 3.36
CA PRO A 607 24.31 -4.72 2.49
C PRO A 607 24.22 -3.88 1.20
N CYS A 608 23.65 -4.48 0.14
CA CYS A 608 23.42 -3.83 -1.14
C CYS A 608 22.49 -2.59 -1.04
N PRO A 609 22.66 -1.58 -1.90
CA PRO A 609 21.77 -0.43 -1.96
C PRO A 609 20.44 -0.78 -2.66
N GLY A 610 19.33 -0.74 -1.92
CA GLY A 610 17.98 -0.86 -2.49
C GLY A 610 17.53 0.39 -3.26
N VAL A 611 16.77 0.18 -4.33
CA VAL A 611 16.21 1.20 -5.23
C VAL A 611 14.69 1.17 -5.18
N THR A 612 14.04 2.32 -5.30
CA THR A 612 12.57 2.41 -5.36
C THR A 612 12.10 3.34 -6.47
N LEU A 613 11.04 2.92 -7.16
CA LEU A 613 10.65 3.39 -8.47
C LEU A 613 9.16 3.71 -8.52
N CYS A 614 8.85 4.93 -8.93
CA CYS A 614 7.48 5.37 -9.20
C CYS A 614 7.31 5.66 -10.69
N LEU A 615 6.43 4.90 -11.32
CA LEU A 615 5.93 5.10 -12.68
C LEU A 615 4.68 5.98 -12.65
N ARG A 616 4.34 6.63 -13.76
CA ARG A 616 3.12 7.41 -13.97
C ARG A 616 2.63 7.28 -15.40
#